data_AF-A0A842JMR6-F1
#
_entry.id   AF-A0A842JMR6-F1
#
_cell.length_a   1.000
_cell.length_b   1.000
_cell.length_c   1.000
_cell.angle_alpha   90.00
_cell.angle_beta   90.00
_cell.angle_gamma   90.00
#
_symmetry.space_group_name_H-M   'P 1'
#
loop_
_entity.id
_entity.type
_entity.pdbx_description
1 polymer ?
#
loop_
_entity_poly.entity_id
_entity_poly.type
_entity_poly.pdbx_seq_one_letter_code
_entity_poly.pdbx_strand_id
1 'polypeptide(L)'
;MKTPNRTFVTASEDASPLPMLEPKQSGISLPRPPTFASSEDERRHRKQQLAGAFRIFGRLGFGEGVTGHITVRDPEYPSMFWVNPFGMSFRHIRVSDLILVDHEGSVRQGNRPVNAAGFTIHSAIHEANPGVVAACHAHAVHGKAWASLGRLLDPITQDACALYGNHVVVNEGAGAVVLDREVGRNLGKSLIGQRMALHRNHGIFTVGESVAEAAWWFISSERNCQAQLLAEAAGTPVLIDHENAMFTREQTGSPYAGWFSFQPLWDEILRTDPDLLD
;
A
#
# COMPACT_ATOMS: atom_id res chain seq x y z
N MET A 1 1.88 -18.30 30.60
CA MET A 1 2.47 -17.09 29.99
C MET A 1 1.38 -16.03 29.89
N LYS A 2 1.63 -14.84 30.44
CA LYS A 2 0.65 -13.75 30.57
C LYS A 2 0.34 -13.17 29.19
N THR A 3 -0.94 -13.10 28.83
CA THR A 3 -1.46 -12.31 27.74
C THR A 3 -1.14 -10.83 27.98
N PRO A 4 -0.59 -10.08 27.01
CA PRO A 4 -0.36 -8.65 27.19
C PRO A 4 -1.69 -7.90 27.12
N ASN A 5 -1.99 -7.13 28.16
CA ASN A 5 -3.11 -6.20 28.22
C ASN A 5 -2.96 -5.18 27.07
N ARG A 6 -3.90 -5.20 26.13
CA ARG A 6 -4.06 -4.15 25.12
C ARG A 6 -4.96 -3.06 25.68
N THR A 7 -4.38 -1.94 26.08
CA THR A 7 -5.13 -0.73 26.41
C THR A 7 -5.45 -0.02 25.10
N PHE A 8 -6.66 -0.22 24.57
CA PHE A 8 -7.20 0.57 23.47
C PHE A 8 -7.98 1.74 24.06
N VAL A 9 -7.66 2.97 23.64
CA VAL A 9 -8.53 4.12 23.86
C VAL A 9 -9.64 4.07 22.81
N THR A 10 -10.88 4.20 23.24
CA THR A 10 -12.07 4.18 22.37
C THR A 10 -11.99 5.30 21.32
N ALA A 11 -12.29 4.95 20.07
CA ALA A 11 -12.26 5.84 18.91
C ALA A 11 -13.15 7.09 19.07
N SER A 12 -12.75 8.18 18.43
CA SER A 12 -13.51 9.43 18.31
C SER A 12 -14.78 9.25 17.46
N GLU A 13 -15.87 9.88 17.90
CA GLU A 13 -17.19 9.92 17.23
C GLU A 13 -17.23 10.83 16.00
N ASP A 14 -16.33 10.63 15.03
CA ASP A 14 -16.50 11.25 13.70
C ASP A 14 -17.15 10.26 12.74
N ALA A 15 -18.15 10.75 12.00
CA ALA A 15 -19.12 10.00 11.20
C ALA A 15 -18.50 8.82 10.41
N SER A 16 -19.17 7.65 10.46
CA SER A 16 -18.73 6.48 9.73
C SER A 16 -18.58 6.79 8.23
N PRO A 17 -17.39 6.61 7.64
CA PRO A 17 -17.16 6.93 6.25
C PRO A 17 -17.91 5.99 5.28
N LEU A 18 -18.62 4.95 5.77
CA LEU A 18 -19.36 3.99 4.94
C LEU A 18 -20.70 3.58 5.60
N PRO A 19 -21.78 4.35 5.43
CA PRO A 19 -23.09 4.04 6.01
C PRO A 19 -23.65 2.67 5.60
N MET A 20 -23.26 2.16 4.43
CA MET A 20 -23.71 0.85 3.94
C MET A 20 -23.06 -0.34 4.66
N LEU A 21 -21.83 -0.20 5.16
CA LEU A 21 -21.15 -1.30 5.85
C LEU A 21 -21.48 -1.36 7.34
N GLU A 22 -22.04 -0.29 7.91
CA GLU A 22 -22.41 -0.28 9.33
C GLU A 22 -23.51 -1.29 9.65
N PRO A 23 -23.26 -2.22 10.59
CA PRO A 23 -24.27 -3.14 11.07
C PRO A 23 -25.45 -2.37 11.70
N LYS A 24 -26.67 -2.67 11.25
CA LYS A 24 -27.89 -2.06 11.84
C LYS A 24 -28.26 -2.64 13.20
N GLN A 25 -27.67 -3.76 13.59
CA GLN A 25 -27.99 -4.46 14.82
C GLN A 25 -27.22 -3.84 16.00
N SER A 26 -27.96 -3.52 17.08
CA SER A 26 -27.36 -3.02 18.32
C SER A 26 -26.33 -4.00 18.89
N GLY A 27 -25.21 -3.47 19.34
CA GLY A 27 -24.10 -4.24 19.92
C GLY A 27 -23.16 -4.89 18.89
N ILE A 28 -23.37 -4.71 17.59
CA ILE A 28 -22.45 -5.15 16.55
C ILE A 28 -21.80 -3.92 15.91
N SER A 29 -20.46 -3.88 15.88
CA SER A 29 -19.71 -2.80 15.24
C SER A 29 -18.59 -3.35 14.38
N LEU A 30 -18.22 -2.58 13.36
CA LEU A 30 -17.01 -2.84 12.60
C LEU A 30 -15.78 -2.32 13.34
N PRO A 31 -14.61 -2.96 13.16
CA PRO A 31 -13.38 -2.43 13.71
C PRO A 31 -13.04 -1.09 13.05
N ARG A 32 -12.32 -0.25 13.79
CA ARG A 32 -11.86 1.07 13.36
C ARG A 32 -10.32 1.12 13.35
N PRO A 33 -9.72 1.96 12.51
CA PRO A 33 -8.29 2.26 12.62
C PRO A 33 -7.93 2.65 14.06
N PRO A 34 -6.85 2.10 14.63
CA PRO A 34 -6.43 2.42 15.98
C PRO A 34 -5.95 3.87 16.08
N THR A 35 -6.17 4.49 17.24
CA THR A 35 -5.53 5.76 17.64
C THR A 35 -4.44 5.47 18.67
N PHE A 36 -3.46 6.36 18.77
CA PHE A 36 -2.27 6.15 19.62
C PHE A 36 -2.08 7.33 20.58
N ALA A 37 -1.75 7.02 21.84
CA ALA A 37 -1.47 8.02 22.86
C ALA A 37 -0.06 8.63 22.75
N SER A 38 0.84 7.96 22.02
CA SER A 38 2.24 8.37 21.85
C SER A 38 2.76 8.04 20.45
N SER A 39 3.76 8.80 19.99
CA SER A 39 4.48 8.51 18.75
C SER A 39 5.20 7.16 18.81
N GLU A 40 5.62 6.71 19.99
CA GLU A 40 6.25 5.40 20.18
C GLU A 40 5.28 4.25 19.89
N ASP A 41 4.06 4.32 20.41
CA ASP A 41 3.02 3.30 20.16
C ASP A 41 2.61 3.27 18.69
N GLU A 42 2.46 4.45 18.09
CA GLU A 42 2.16 4.57 16.66
C GLU A 42 3.31 4.03 15.79
N ARG A 43 4.56 4.35 16.12
CA ARG A 43 5.74 3.85 15.42
C ARG A 43 5.78 2.34 15.47
N ARG A 44 5.58 1.76 16.66
CA ARG A 44 5.53 0.31 16.85
C ARG A 44 4.45 -0.33 15.96
N HIS A 45 3.24 0.25 15.93
CA HIS A 45 2.17 -0.22 15.06
C HIS A 45 2.51 -0.12 13.57
N ARG A 46 3.01 1.03 13.11
CA ARG A 46 3.41 1.26 11.71
C ARG A 46 4.48 0.27 11.27
N LYS A 47 5.48 -0.01 12.11
CA LYS A 47 6.52 -1.04 11.84
C LYS A 47 5.94 -2.45 11.77
N GLN A 48 5.03 -2.82 12.67
CA GLN A 48 4.37 -4.13 12.67
C GLN A 48 3.54 -4.34 11.40
N GLN A 49 2.73 -3.35 11.03
CA GLN A 49 1.96 -3.36 9.79
C GLN A 49 2.88 -3.44 8.56
N LEU A 50 4.01 -2.72 8.58
CA LEU A 50 5.01 -2.78 7.51
C LEU A 50 5.59 -4.20 7.35
N ALA A 51 6.03 -4.82 8.44
CA ALA A 51 6.54 -6.20 8.40
C ALA A 51 5.46 -7.19 7.90
N GLY A 52 4.21 -7.06 8.38
CA GLY A 52 3.12 -7.92 7.91
C GLY A 52 2.76 -7.70 6.44
N ALA A 53 2.77 -6.46 5.95
CA ALA A 53 2.54 -6.17 4.53
C ALA A 53 3.59 -6.86 3.63
N PHE A 54 4.87 -6.86 4.02
CA PHE A 54 5.89 -7.63 3.32
C PHE A 54 5.61 -9.14 3.37
N ARG A 55 5.28 -9.69 4.54
CA ARG A 55 4.98 -11.13 4.68
C ARG A 55 3.79 -11.54 3.79
N ILE A 56 2.76 -10.71 3.73
CA ILE A 56 1.60 -10.88 2.84
C ILE A 56 2.04 -10.81 1.37
N PHE A 57 2.81 -9.79 0.95
CA PHE A 57 3.33 -9.69 -0.41
C PHE A 57 4.19 -10.90 -0.80
N GLY A 58 5.04 -11.37 0.12
CA GLY A 58 5.84 -12.57 -0.06
C GLY A 58 4.99 -13.82 -0.22
N ARG A 59 3.92 -13.97 0.57
CA ARG A 59 2.97 -15.09 0.45
C ARG A 59 2.19 -15.07 -0.86
N LEU A 60 1.77 -13.88 -1.30
CA LEU A 60 1.05 -13.67 -2.57
C LEU A 60 1.96 -13.77 -3.81
N GLY A 61 3.28 -13.89 -3.63
CA GLY A 61 4.24 -14.08 -4.72
C GLY A 61 4.65 -12.79 -5.43
N PHE A 62 4.54 -11.63 -4.75
CA PHE A 62 4.87 -10.33 -5.35
C PHE A 62 6.37 -9.98 -5.28
N GLY A 63 7.16 -10.76 -4.53
CA GLY A 63 8.60 -10.57 -4.45
C GLY A 63 9.32 -11.11 -5.69
N GLU A 64 10.22 -10.30 -6.25
CA GLU A 64 11.07 -10.67 -7.40
C GLU A 64 12.53 -10.33 -7.09
N GLY A 65 13.27 -11.32 -6.61
CA GLY A 65 14.67 -11.15 -6.18
C GLY A 65 14.80 -10.08 -5.08
N VAL A 66 15.46 -8.96 -5.42
CA VAL A 66 15.74 -7.84 -4.50
C VAL A 66 14.90 -6.59 -4.79
N THR A 67 13.92 -6.70 -5.68
CA THR A 67 13.08 -5.57 -6.11
C THR A 67 11.84 -5.41 -5.23
N GLY A 68 11.30 -4.19 -5.21
CA GLY A 68 10.13 -3.82 -4.41
C GLY A 68 10.47 -3.31 -3.01
N HIS A 69 9.71 -2.31 -2.58
CA HIS A 69 9.88 -1.62 -1.31
C HIS A 69 8.52 -1.14 -0.81
N ILE A 70 8.37 -1.11 0.50
CA ILE A 70 7.25 -0.48 1.18
C ILE A 70 7.87 0.46 2.20
N THR A 71 7.44 1.72 2.18
CA THR A 71 7.89 2.75 3.12
C THR A 71 6.73 3.17 4.00
N VAL A 72 7.01 3.48 5.26
CA VAL A 72 6.07 4.18 6.15
C VAL A 72 6.77 5.32 6.88
N ARG A 73 6.14 6.49 6.89
CA ARG A 73 6.63 7.69 7.57
C ARG A 73 6.74 7.44 9.08
N ASP A 74 7.80 7.92 9.72
CA ASP A 74 7.89 7.90 11.18
C ASP A 74 6.93 8.95 11.79
N PRO A 75 6.20 8.63 12.87
CA PRO A 75 5.24 9.57 13.46
C PRO A 75 5.89 10.70 14.28
N GLU A 76 7.13 10.54 14.74
CA GLU A 76 7.87 11.59 15.49
C GLU A 76 8.80 12.38 14.57
N TYR A 77 9.36 11.71 13.55
CA TYR A 77 10.27 12.30 12.57
C TYR A 77 9.67 12.23 11.16
N PRO A 78 8.79 13.17 10.76
CA PRO A 78 8.03 13.07 9.50
C PRO A 78 8.89 13.05 8.23
N SER A 79 10.16 13.44 8.30
CA SER A 79 11.15 13.39 7.21
C SER A 79 11.92 12.06 7.15
N MET A 80 11.58 11.08 7.99
CA MET A 80 12.19 9.76 8.04
C MET A 80 11.18 8.65 7.77
N PHE A 81 11.65 7.56 7.20
CA PHE A 81 10.84 6.46 6.71
C PHE A 81 11.39 5.11 7.14
N TRP A 82 10.53 4.26 7.67
CA TRP A 82 10.82 2.85 7.88
C TRP A 82 10.64 2.08 6.58
N VAL A 83 11.58 1.21 6.24
CA VAL A 83 11.60 0.43 4.98
C VAL A 83 12.27 -0.93 5.18
N ASN A 84 12.03 -1.89 4.27
CA ASN A 84 12.75 -3.15 4.25
C ASN A 84 14.25 -2.94 3.97
N PRO A 85 15.13 -3.76 4.59
CA PRO A 85 16.53 -3.79 4.22
C PRO A 85 16.71 -4.42 2.82
N PHE A 86 17.68 -3.90 2.06
CA PHE A 86 18.00 -4.41 0.74
C PHE A 86 18.52 -5.85 0.81
N GLY A 87 18.07 -6.70 -0.12
CA GLY A 87 18.49 -8.10 -0.23
C GLY A 87 17.81 -9.07 0.74
N MET A 88 16.80 -8.65 1.50
CA MET A 88 16.01 -9.56 2.35
C MET A 88 14.71 -9.97 1.64
N SER A 89 14.42 -11.28 1.67
CA SER A 89 13.16 -11.82 1.15
C SER A 89 11.97 -11.26 1.92
N PHE A 90 10.92 -10.84 1.19
CA PHE A 90 9.66 -10.38 1.77
C PHE A 90 9.02 -11.41 2.71
N ARG A 91 9.26 -12.71 2.47
CA ARG A 91 8.78 -13.81 3.32
C ARG A 91 9.44 -13.87 4.70
N HIS A 92 10.49 -13.08 4.96
CA HIS A 92 11.27 -13.16 6.19
C HIS A 92 11.42 -11.85 6.93
N ILE A 93 10.86 -10.74 6.40
CA ILE A 93 10.92 -9.43 7.06
C ILE A 93 10.27 -9.50 8.45
N ARG A 94 10.95 -8.99 9.46
CA ARG A 94 10.39 -8.78 10.82
C ARG A 94 10.56 -7.32 11.24
N VAL A 95 9.92 -6.93 12.33
CA VAL A 95 9.98 -5.55 12.88
C VAL A 95 11.41 -5.13 13.21
N SER A 96 12.22 -6.05 13.73
CA SER A 96 13.63 -5.87 14.08
C SER A 96 14.55 -5.71 12.86
N ASP A 97 14.14 -6.20 11.70
CA ASP A 97 14.94 -6.11 10.46
C ASP A 97 14.77 -4.77 9.74
N LEU A 98 13.69 -4.03 10.02
CA LEU A 98 13.38 -2.74 9.38
C LEU A 98 14.43 -1.67 9.69
N ILE A 99 14.74 -0.87 8.68
CA ILE A 99 15.69 0.23 8.76
C ILE A 99 14.95 1.57 8.69
N LEU A 100 15.47 2.60 9.37
CA LEU A 100 15.00 3.97 9.31
C LEU A 100 15.92 4.78 8.39
N VAL A 101 15.34 5.50 7.44
CA VAL A 101 16.06 6.20 6.38
C VAL A 101 15.52 7.63 6.24
N ASP A 102 16.40 8.61 6.02
CA ASP A 102 15.99 9.99 5.70
C ASP A 102 15.70 10.20 4.20
N HIS A 103 15.25 11.40 3.81
CA HIS A 103 14.96 11.72 2.40
C HIS A 103 16.15 11.54 1.45
N GLU A 104 17.38 11.65 1.95
CA GLU A 104 18.61 11.47 1.20
C GLU A 104 18.96 9.99 0.96
N GLY A 105 18.26 9.05 1.60
CA GLY A 105 18.56 7.62 1.51
C GLY A 105 19.61 7.16 2.53
N SER A 106 19.94 7.99 3.53
CA SER A 106 20.90 7.65 4.57
C SER A 106 20.23 6.85 5.68
N VAL A 107 20.80 5.68 6.00
CA VAL A 107 20.30 4.83 7.09
C VAL A 107 20.63 5.48 8.43
N ARG A 108 19.59 5.86 9.19
CA ARG A 108 19.68 6.47 10.53
C ARG A 108 19.53 5.42 11.64
N GLN A 109 18.83 4.32 11.37
CA GLN A 109 18.73 3.18 12.28
C GLN A 109 18.70 1.87 11.50
N GLY A 110 19.38 0.84 12.02
CA GLY A 110 19.52 -0.47 11.38
C GLY A 110 20.96 -0.73 10.89
N ASN A 111 21.22 -1.93 10.40
CA ASN A 111 22.57 -2.39 10.04
C ASN A 111 22.67 -2.95 8.61
N ARG A 112 21.69 -2.64 7.75
CA ARG A 112 21.63 -3.07 6.36
C ARG A 112 21.37 -1.89 5.43
N PRO A 113 21.85 -1.93 4.18
CA PRO A 113 21.63 -0.85 3.24
C PRO A 113 20.18 -0.76 2.77
N VAL A 114 19.78 0.43 2.35
CA VAL A 114 18.56 0.66 1.57
C VAL A 114 18.86 0.51 0.08
N ASN A 115 17.88 0.10 -0.73
CA ASN A 115 17.98 0.20 -2.18
C ASN A 115 17.84 1.67 -2.60
N ALA A 116 18.95 2.35 -2.86
CA ALA A 116 18.96 3.79 -3.16
C ALA A 116 18.07 4.17 -4.37
N ALA A 117 18.07 3.35 -5.43
CA ALA A 117 17.25 3.60 -6.62
C ALA A 117 15.75 3.51 -6.30
N GLY A 118 15.32 2.41 -5.66
CA GLY A 118 13.92 2.23 -5.26
C GLY A 118 13.46 3.29 -4.24
N PHE A 119 14.33 3.64 -3.30
CA PHE A 119 14.03 4.63 -2.28
C PHE A 119 13.92 6.05 -2.84
N THR A 120 14.65 6.40 -3.90
CA THR A 120 14.56 7.72 -4.56
C THR A 120 13.12 8.03 -4.99
N ILE A 121 12.39 7.04 -5.49
CA ILE A 121 10.98 7.19 -5.85
C ILE A 121 10.11 7.43 -4.61
N HIS A 122 10.24 6.59 -3.59
CA HIS A 122 9.42 6.70 -2.37
C HIS A 122 9.68 8.01 -1.62
N SER A 123 10.94 8.46 -1.56
CA SER A 123 11.31 9.77 -1.00
C SER A 123 10.58 10.91 -1.72
N ALA A 124 10.56 10.89 -3.07
CA ALA A 124 9.85 11.88 -3.86
C ALA A 124 8.31 11.81 -3.72
N ILE A 125 7.74 10.61 -3.58
CA ILE A 125 6.31 10.43 -3.28
C ILE A 125 5.97 11.10 -1.95
N HIS A 126 6.73 10.81 -0.89
CA HIS A 126 6.49 11.36 0.44
C HIS A 126 6.77 12.86 0.54
N GLU A 127 7.71 13.39 -0.24
CA GLU A 127 7.99 14.83 -0.34
C GLU A 127 6.85 15.57 -1.06
N ALA A 128 6.38 15.04 -2.20
CA ALA A 128 5.28 15.64 -2.95
C ALA A 128 3.91 15.51 -2.25
N ASN A 129 3.75 14.50 -1.39
CA ASN A 129 2.49 14.18 -0.72
C ASN A 129 2.67 14.04 0.80
N PRO A 130 2.66 15.15 1.57
CA PRO A 130 2.83 15.10 3.03
C PRO A 130 1.79 14.24 3.76
N GLY A 131 0.55 14.17 3.23
CA GLY A 131 -0.52 13.33 3.76
C GLY A 131 -0.35 11.83 3.52
N VAL A 132 0.56 11.43 2.62
CA VAL A 132 0.88 10.01 2.40
C VAL A 132 1.75 9.52 3.54
N VAL A 133 1.21 8.56 4.29
CA VAL A 133 1.88 7.88 5.41
C VAL A 133 2.64 6.66 4.91
N ALA A 134 2.08 5.90 3.97
CA ALA A 134 2.73 4.71 3.42
C ALA A 134 2.68 4.69 1.89
N ALA A 135 3.73 4.13 1.28
CA ALA A 135 3.80 3.86 -0.15
C ALA A 135 4.29 2.43 -0.39
N CYS A 136 3.64 1.71 -1.31
CA CYS A 136 3.95 0.33 -1.65
C CYS A 136 4.34 0.20 -3.12
N HIS A 137 5.37 -0.60 -3.39
CA HIS A 137 5.77 -0.96 -4.73
C HIS A 137 6.40 -2.36 -4.75
N ALA A 138 6.03 -3.16 -5.74
CA ALA A 138 6.67 -4.44 -6.04
C ALA A 138 6.53 -4.75 -7.54
N HIS A 139 7.39 -5.63 -8.05
CA HIS A 139 7.37 -6.05 -9.45
C HIS A 139 6.43 -7.25 -9.66
N ALA A 140 5.22 -7.18 -9.09
CA ALA A 140 4.22 -8.23 -9.23
C ALA A 140 3.83 -8.42 -10.71
N VAL A 141 3.62 -9.67 -11.11
CA VAL A 141 3.63 -10.09 -12.52
C VAL A 141 2.52 -9.44 -13.33
N HIS A 142 1.30 -9.37 -12.81
CA HIS A 142 0.17 -8.84 -13.58
C HIS A 142 0.23 -7.33 -13.65
N GLY A 143 0.64 -6.67 -12.56
CA GLY A 143 0.81 -5.23 -12.49
C GLY A 143 1.87 -4.72 -13.46
N LYS A 144 3.03 -5.38 -13.56
CA LYS A 144 4.06 -5.01 -14.55
C LYS A 144 3.62 -5.33 -15.99
N ALA A 145 2.89 -6.43 -16.20
CA ALA A 145 2.32 -6.76 -17.50
C ALA A 145 1.29 -5.70 -17.94
N TRP A 146 0.36 -5.32 -17.07
CA TRP A 146 -0.63 -4.28 -17.33
C TRP A 146 0.01 -2.92 -17.57
N ALA A 147 0.96 -2.52 -16.71
CA ALA A 147 1.68 -1.26 -16.85
C ALA A 147 2.45 -1.17 -18.18
N SER A 148 2.83 -2.29 -18.80
CA SER A 148 3.47 -2.28 -20.13
C SER A 148 2.54 -1.79 -21.26
N LEU A 149 1.22 -1.84 -21.06
CA LEU A 149 0.21 -1.39 -22.03
C LEU A 149 -0.04 0.12 -21.99
N GLY A 150 0.39 0.80 -20.92
CA GLY A 150 0.32 2.27 -20.82
C GLY A 150 -1.10 2.84 -20.77
N ARG A 151 -2.06 2.12 -20.18
CA ARG A 151 -3.44 2.59 -19.98
C ARG A 151 -3.97 2.30 -18.58
N LEU A 152 -5.03 3.00 -18.19
CA LEU A 152 -5.72 2.82 -16.91
C LEU A 152 -6.42 1.45 -16.86
N LEU A 153 -6.75 0.99 -15.65
CA LEU A 153 -7.61 -0.18 -15.46
C LEU A 153 -9.04 0.16 -15.86
N ASP A 154 -9.68 -0.73 -16.60
CA ASP A 154 -11.09 -0.55 -17.00
C ASP A 154 -12.02 -1.03 -15.87
N PRO A 155 -13.21 -0.43 -15.70
CA PRO A 155 -14.18 -0.84 -14.69
C PRO A 155 -14.93 -2.11 -15.14
N ILE A 156 -14.21 -3.22 -15.25
CA ILE A 156 -14.78 -4.52 -15.70
C ILE A 156 -15.34 -5.36 -14.55
N THR A 157 -15.03 -5.01 -13.31
CA THR A 157 -15.50 -5.67 -12.09
C THR A 157 -15.81 -4.63 -11.00
N GLN A 158 -16.63 -5.00 -10.03
CA GLN A 158 -16.91 -4.17 -8.86
C GLN A 158 -15.62 -3.83 -8.09
N ASP A 159 -14.67 -4.76 -8.00
CA ASP A 159 -13.37 -4.56 -7.35
C ASP A 159 -12.50 -3.54 -8.09
N ALA A 160 -12.53 -3.51 -9.42
CA ALA A 160 -11.84 -2.51 -10.22
C ALA A 160 -12.41 -1.11 -10.00
N CYS A 161 -13.72 -1.01 -9.73
CA CYS A 161 -14.38 0.27 -9.46
C CYS A 161 -13.87 0.97 -8.19
N ALA A 162 -13.30 0.25 -7.21
CA ALA A 162 -12.73 0.85 -6.01
C ALA A 162 -11.63 1.89 -6.30
N LEU A 163 -10.95 1.76 -7.46
CA LEU A 163 -9.90 2.68 -7.93
C LEU A 163 -10.34 3.56 -9.11
N TYR A 164 -11.60 3.49 -9.54
CA TYR A 164 -12.07 4.18 -10.74
C TYR A 164 -11.86 5.70 -10.67
N GLY A 165 -11.09 6.26 -11.60
CA GLY A 165 -10.74 7.69 -11.59
C GLY A 165 -9.81 8.12 -10.45
N ASN A 166 -9.28 7.19 -9.64
CA ASN A 166 -8.32 7.42 -8.56
C ASN A 166 -7.00 6.67 -8.81
N HIS A 167 -6.66 6.51 -10.09
CA HIS A 167 -5.39 5.98 -10.56
C HIS A 167 -4.88 6.76 -11.78
N VAL A 168 -3.58 6.66 -12.06
CA VAL A 168 -2.93 7.41 -13.14
C VAL A 168 -1.91 6.53 -13.88
N VAL A 169 -1.64 6.84 -15.16
CA VAL A 169 -0.52 6.28 -15.91
C VAL A 169 0.63 7.29 -15.94
N VAL A 170 1.82 6.84 -15.56
CA VAL A 170 3.04 7.65 -15.58
C VAL A 170 3.98 7.09 -16.64
N ASN A 171 4.34 7.93 -17.62
CA ASN A 171 5.16 7.55 -18.78
C ASN A 171 6.62 7.98 -18.66
N GLU A 172 6.90 8.96 -17.80
CA GLU A 172 8.22 9.52 -17.63
C GLU A 172 9.15 8.53 -16.92
N GLY A 173 10.35 8.32 -17.45
CA GLY A 173 11.28 7.31 -16.91
C GLY A 173 10.88 5.85 -17.17
N ALA A 174 9.86 5.60 -17.99
CA ALA A 174 9.34 4.27 -18.28
C ALA A 174 10.44 3.27 -18.69
N GLY A 175 10.49 2.13 -17.99
CA GLY A 175 11.45 1.04 -18.25
C GLY A 175 12.90 1.29 -17.82
N ALA A 176 13.25 2.50 -17.38
CA ALA A 176 14.58 2.83 -16.88
C ALA A 176 14.68 2.62 -15.36
N VAL A 177 15.87 2.26 -14.88
CA VAL A 177 16.17 2.32 -13.44
C VAL A 177 16.17 3.80 -13.04
N VAL A 178 15.25 4.17 -12.15
CA VAL A 178 15.08 5.55 -11.71
C VAL A 178 16.20 5.92 -10.75
N LEU A 179 17.26 6.52 -11.28
CA LEU A 179 18.34 7.15 -10.52
C LEU A 179 18.21 8.68 -10.51
N ASP A 180 17.43 9.22 -11.44
CA ASP A 180 17.18 10.64 -11.57
C ASP A 180 16.07 11.09 -10.59
N ARG A 181 16.39 12.09 -9.77
CA ARG A 181 15.45 12.71 -8.84
C ARG A 181 14.31 13.43 -9.55
N GLU A 182 14.49 13.90 -10.79
CA GLU A 182 13.41 14.53 -11.56
C GLU A 182 12.31 13.54 -11.92
N VAL A 183 12.68 12.36 -12.42
CA VAL A 183 11.75 11.27 -12.70
C VAL A 183 10.99 10.86 -11.43
N GLY A 184 11.69 10.71 -10.30
CA GLY A 184 11.06 10.45 -9.00
C GLY A 184 10.05 11.53 -8.59
N ARG A 185 10.41 12.82 -8.73
CA ARG A 185 9.53 13.95 -8.42
C ARG A 185 8.25 13.96 -9.25
N ASN A 186 8.33 13.65 -10.54
CA ASN A 186 7.15 13.67 -11.41
C ASN A 186 6.22 12.47 -11.16
N LEU A 187 6.76 11.30 -10.84
CA LEU A 187 5.97 10.18 -10.32
C LEU A 187 5.30 10.54 -8.97
N GLY A 188 6.04 11.17 -8.05
CA GLY A 188 5.49 11.67 -6.79
C GLY A 188 4.34 12.66 -6.97
N LYS A 189 4.48 13.63 -7.89
CA LYS A 189 3.42 14.60 -8.20
C LYS A 189 2.20 13.96 -8.85
N SER A 190 2.40 12.95 -9.68
CA SER A 190 1.30 12.25 -10.36
C SER A 190 0.40 11.50 -9.37
N LEU A 191 0.91 11.19 -8.18
CA LEU A 191 0.13 10.58 -7.10
C LEU A 191 -0.67 11.57 -6.25
N ILE A 192 -0.59 12.89 -6.51
CA ILE A 192 -1.41 13.89 -5.81
C ILE A 192 -2.89 13.64 -6.10
N GLY A 193 -3.66 13.34 -5.05
CA GLY A 193 -5.09 13.01 -5.17
C GLY A 193 -5.38 11.65 -5.79
N GLN A 194 -4.36 10.83 -6.03
CA GLN A 194 -4.48 9.47 -6.58
C GLN A 194 -4.08 8.43 -5.53
N ARG A 195 -4.56 7.20 -5.68
CA ARG A 195 -4.17 6.08 -4.81
C ARG A 195 -3.18 5.14 -5.44
N MET A 196 -3.13 5.14 -6.76
CA MET A 196 -2.35 4.20 -7.55
C MET A 196 -1.76 4.89 -8.77
N ALA A 197 -0.51 4.58 -9.08
CA ALA A 197 0.11 4.90 -10.34
C ALA A 197 0.57 3.62 -11.04
N LEU A 198 0.24 3.52 -12.33
CA LEU A 198 0.83 2.58 -13.28
C LEU A 198 2.05 3.26 -13.89
N HIS A 199 3.24 2.90 -13.45
CA HIS A 199 4.47 3.40 -14.07
C HIS A 199 4.80 2.50 -15.27
N ARG A 200 4.71 3.07 -16.47
CA ARG A 200 4.75 2.32 -17.73
C ARG A 200 6.03 1.50 -17.85
N ASN A 201 5.89 0.24 -18.27
CA ASN A 201 7.00 -0.74 -18.37
C ASN A 201 7.73 -1.04 -17.05
N HIS A 202 7.17 -0.70 -15.89
CA HIS A 202 7.79 -0.93 -14.58
C HIS A 202 6.83 -1.69 -13.65
N GLY A 203 5.68 -1.12 -13.31
CA GLY A 203 4.73 -1.74 -12.39
C GLY A 203 3.81 -0.76 -11.68
N ILE A 204 3.31 -1.18 -10.52
CA ILE A 204 2.33 -0.45 -9.72
C ILE A 204 3.02 0.25 -8.54
N PHE A 205 2.58 1.47 -8.26
CA PHE A 205 2.85 2.18 -7.01
C PHE A 205 1.51 2.52 -6.36
N THR A 206 1.38 2.29 -5.06
CA THR A 206 0.19 2.69 -4.30
C THR A 206 0.55 3.48 -3.06
N VAL A 207 -0.36 4.34 -2.62
CA VAL A 207 -0.19 5.22 -1.47
C VAL A 207 -1.40 5.16 -0.55
N GLY A 208 -1.23 5.54 0.71
CA GLY A 208 -2.32 5.62 1.68
C GLY A 208 -1.95 6.37 2.96
N GLU A 209 -2.98 6.63 3.76
CA GLU A 209 -2.90 7.21 5.11
C GLU A 209 -2.49 6.17 6.16
N SER A 210 -2.42 4.89 5.76
CA SER A 210 -1.86 3.81 6.56
C SER A 210 -1.17 2.76 5.69
N VAL A 211 -0.31 1.92 6.29
CA VAL A 211 0.29 0.78 5.59
C VAL A 211 -0.76 -0.20 5.10
N ALA A 212 -1.77 -0.49 5.93
CA ALA A 212 -2.87 -1.38 5.61
C ALA A 212 -3.62 -0.93 4.34
N GLU A 213 -3.95 0.36 4.28
CA GLU A 213 -4.58 0.94 3.10
C GLU A 213 -3.69 0.83 1.85
N ALA A 214 -2.45 1.33 1.91
CA ALA A 214 -1.54 1.33 0.77
C ALA A 214 -1.27 -0.09 0.24
N ALA A 215 -1.09 -1.06 1.15
CA ALA A 215 -0.89 -2.45 0.82
C ALA A 215 -2.15 -3.09 0.21
N TRP A 216 -3.34 -2.79 0.72
CA TRP A 216 -4.58 -3.26 0.11
C TRP A 216 -4.77 -2.74 -1.31
N TRP A 217 -4.52 -1.45 -1.55
CA TRP A 217 -4.60 -0.91 -2.90
C TRP A 217 -3.65 -1.62 -3.86
N PHE A 218 -2.45 -1.98 -3.41
CA PHE A 218 -1.51 -2.75 -4.23
C PHE A 218 -2.06 -4.15 -4.54
N ILE A 219 -2.53 -4.87 -3.52
CA ILE A 219 -3.07 -6.24 -3.64
C ILE A 219 -4.29 -6.26 -4.57
N SER A 220 -5.23 -5.34 -4.37
CA SER A 220 -6.42 -5.20 -5.20
C SER A 220 -6.04 -4.85 -6.65
N SER A 221 -5.11 -3.90 -6.83
CA SER A 221 -4.65 -3.52 -8.18
C SER A 221 -4.00 -4.68 -8.94
N GLU A 222 -3.14 -5.47 -8.28
CA GLU A 222 -2.53 -6.65 -8.89
C GLU A 222 -3.59 -7.67 -9.32
N ARG A 223 -4.61 -7.89 -8.50
CA ARG A 223 -5.73 -8.80 -8.82
C ARG A 223 -6.61 -8.26 -9.96
N ASN A 224 -6.85 -6.96 -9.99
CA ASN A 224 -7.60 -6.31 -11.07
C ASN A 224 -6.83 -6.37 -12.40
N CYS A 225 -5.51 -6.14 -12.37
CA CYS A 225 -4.64 -6.34 -13.54
C CYS A 225 -4.70 -7.80 -14.03
N GLN A 226 -4.67 -8.77 -13.11
CA GLN A 226 -4.81 -10.19 -13.44
C GLN A 226 -6.14 -10.48 -14.13
N ALA A 227 -7.26 -10.02 -13.55
CA ALA A 227 -8.59 -10.23 -14.10
C ALA A 227 -8.72 -9.59 -15.49
N GLN A 228 -8.20 -8.39 -15.67
CA GLN A 228 -8.30 -7.68 -16.94
C GLN A 228 -7.48 -8.35 -18.06
N LEU A 229 -6.25 -8.76 -17.79
CA LEU A 229 -5.43 -9.52 -18.74
C LEU A 229 -6.12 -10.83 -19.17
N LEU A 230 -6.73 -11.55 -18.21
CA LEU A 230 -7.45 -12.79 -18.49
C LEU A 230 -8.72 -12.55 -19.31
N ALA A 231 -9.48 -11.51 -18.98
CA ALA A 231 -10.72 -11.17 -19.69
C ALA A 231 -10.42 -10.77 -21.14
N GLU A 232 -9.39 -9.97 -21.38
CA GLU A 232 -8.97 -9.53 -22.72
C GLU A 232 -8.36 -10.64 -23.56
N ALA A 233 -7.69 -11.61 -22.93
CA ALA A 233 -7.26 -12.81 -23.61
C ALA A 233 -8.43 -13.71 -24.04
N ALA A 234 -9.52 -13.72 -23.26
CA ALA A 234 -10.71 -14.54 -23.54
C ALA A 234 -11.70 -13.86 -24.51
N GLY A 235 -11.74 -12.52 -24.56
CA GLY A 235 -12.64 -11.76 -25.42
C GLY A 235 -12.65 -10.26 -25.11
N THR A 236 -13.72 -9.57 -25.48
CA THR A 236 -13.90 -8.14 -25.20
C THR A 236 -14.77 -7.95 -23.95
N PRO A 237 -14.24 -7.38 -22.85
CA PRO A 237 -15.04 -7.13 -21.65
C PRO A 237 -16.17 -6.11 -21.89
N VAL A 238 -17.30 -6.30 -21.21
CA VAL A 238 -18.34 -5.27 -21.11
C VAL A 238 -18.02 -4.41 -19.90
N LEU A 239 -17.92 -3.09 -20.11
CA LEU A 239 -17.58 -2.16 -19.05
C LEU A 239 -18.81 -1.86 -18.18
N ILE A 240 -18.59 -1.73 -16.88
CA ILE A 240 -19.56 -1.11 -15.98
C ILE A 240 -19.67 0.37 -16.40
N ASP A 241 -20.90 0.87 -16.53
CA ASP A 241 -21.14 2.25 -16.91
C ASP A 241 -20.61 3.24 -15.85
N HIS A 242 -20.42 4.49 -16.28
CA HIS A 242 -19.80 5.51 -15.44
C HIS A 242 -20.54 5.73 -14.12
N GLU A 243 -21.88 5.75 -14.12
CA GLU A 243 -22.68 6.03 -12.93
C GLU A 243 -22.50 4.91 -11.90
N ASN A 244 -22.59 3.65 -12.34
CA ASN A 244 -22.40 2.49 -11.48
C ASN A 244 -20.95 2.34 -10.98
N ALA A 245 -19.96 2.68 -11.82
CA ALA A 245 -18.55 2.66 -11.43
C ALA A 245 -18.24 3.72 -10.36
N MET A 246 -18.79 4.94 -10.52
CA MET A 246 -18.67 6.02 -9.55
C MET A 246 -19.38 5.69 -8.23
N PHE A 247 -20.61 5.20 -8.30
CA PHE A 247 -21.36 4.75 -7.13
C PHE A 247 -20.57 3.70 -6.35
N THR A 248 -20.07 2.67 -7.04
CA THR A 248 -19.29 1.60 -6.40
C THR A 248 -18.02 2.13 -5.75
N ARG A 249 -17.31 3.05 -6.42
CA ARG A 249 -16.12 3.71 -5.87
C ARG A 249 -16.42 4.46 -4.57
N GLU A 250 -17.53 5.18 -4.51
CA GLU A 250 -17.94 5.91 -3.30
C GLU A 250 -18.18 4.96 -2.11
N GLN A 251 -18.64 3.73 -2.37
CA GLN A 251 -18.87 2.73 -1.33
C GLN A 251 -17.63 1.90 -0.95
N THR A 252 -16.68 1.72 -1.86
CA THR A 252 -15.60 0.71 -1.68
C THR A 252 -14.20 1.28 -1.83
N GLY A 253 -14.07 2.51 -2.30
CA GLY A 253 -12.82 3.20 -2.54
C GLY A 253 -12.51 4.27 -1.50
N SER A 254 -12.91 4.14 -0.24
CA SER A 254 -12.50 5.08 0.82
C SER A 254 -11.22 4.59 1.53
N PRO A 255 -10.44 5.47 2.20
CA PRO A 255 -9.31 5.04 3.01
C PRO A 255 -9.68 3.98 4.05
N TYR A 256 -10.86 4.12 4.67
CA TYR A 256 -11.40 3.12 5.59
C TYR A 256 -11.70 1.78 4.91
N ALA A 257 -12.29 1.78 3.71
CA ALA A 257 -12.51 0.54 2.95
C ALA A 257 -11.18 -0.17 2.68
N GLY A 258 -10.13 0.57 2.31
CA GLY A 258 -8.80 0.01 2.08
C GLY A 258 -8.19 -0.57 3.35
N TRP A 259 -8.23 0.18 4.45
CA TRP A 259 -7.78 -0.29 5.76
C TRP A 259 -8.54 -1.55 6.21
N PHE A 260 -9.87 -1.55 6.07
CA PHE A 260 -10.72 -2.65 6.54
C PHE A 260 -10.51 -3.92 5.71
N SER A 261 -10.38 -3.78 4.39
CA SER A 261 -10.13 -4.90 3.49
C SER A 261 -8.77 -5.58 3.71
N PHE A 262 -7.81 -4.87 4.31
CA PHE A 262 -6.54 -5.45 4.72
C PHE A 262 -6.64 -6.32 5.98
N GLN A 263 -7.61 -6.06 6.87
CA GLN A 263 -7.66 -6.71 8.19
C GLN A 263 -7.75 -8.24 8.15
N PRO A 264 -8.54 -8.88 7.26
CA PRO A 264 -8.54 -10.33 7.15
C PRO A 264 -7.15 -10.92 6.81
N LEU A 265 -6.38 -10.25 5.94
CA LEU A 265 -5.03 -10.66 5.57
C LEU A 265 -4.05 -10.45 6.74
N TRP A 266 -4.23 -9.37 7.49
CA TRP A 266 -3.48 -9.08 8.70
C TRP A 266 -3.71 -10.13 9.79
N ASP A 267 -4.96 -10.50 10.05
CA ASP A 267 -5.31 -11.52 11.04
C ASP A 267 -4.77 -12.90 10.63
N GLU A 268 -4.83 -13.24 9.33
CA GLU A 268 -4.23 -14.47 8.81
C GLU A 268 -2.71 -14.49 8.99
N ILE A 269 -2.01 -13.41 8.62
CA ILE A 269 -0.56 -13.39 8.65
C ILE A 269 -0.03 -13.41 10.08
N LEU A 270 -0.69 -12.72 11.02
CA LEU A 270 -0.33 -12.79 12.44
C LEU A 270 -0.44 -14.21 13.02
N ARG A 271 -1.42 -14.98 12.57
CA ARG A 271 -1.61 -16.36 13.02
C ARG A 271 -0.59 -17.32 12.41
N THR A 272 -0.13 -17.05 11.21
CA THR A 272 0.71 -17.98 10.44
C THR A 272 2.20 -17.67 10.50
N ASP A 273 2.57 -16.40 10.67
CA ASP A 273 3.94 -15.89 10.73
C ASP A 273 4.12 -14.99 11.98
N PRO A 274 3.87 -15.47 13.22
CA PRO A 274 3.91 -14.62 14.40
C PRO A 274 5.29 -14.00 14.67
N ASP A 275 6.37 -14.60 14.15
CA ASP A 275 7.74 -14.11 14.23
C ASP A 275 7.94 -12.79 13.49
N LEU A 276 7.01 -12.36 12.63
CA LEU A 276 7.07 -11.05 11.97
C LEU A 276 7.11 -9.88 12.96
N LEU A 277 6.59 -10.09 14.17
CA LEU A 277 6.52 -9.06 15.22
C LEU A 277 7.83 -8.87 16.00
N ASP A 278 8.80 -9.77 15.82
CA ASP A 278 10.10 -9.76 16.50
C ASP A 278 11.01 -8.61 16.03
#